data_AF-A0A2D7ICQ7-F1
#
_entry.id   AF-A0A2D7ICQ7-F1
#
_cell.length_a   1.000
_cell.length_b   1.000
_cell.length_c   1.000
_cell.angle_alpha   90.00
_cell.angle_beta   90.00
_cell.angle_gamma   90.00
#
_symmetry.space_group_name_H-M   'P 1'
#
loop_
_entity.id
_entity.type
_entity.pdbx_description
1 polymer ?
#
loop_
_entity_poly.entity_id
_entity_poly.type
_entity_poly.pdbx_seq_one_letter_code
_entity_poly.pdbx_strand_id
1 'polypeptide(L)'
;MKYTHITVLGNIPIEYDMKTPAKLGDVIASGICNKTVKFKYAVTNNELELQNMINFSHYKDTMLLTNTGLYKKYFFFDNVDYLPIFGDVASVGLDFSELSNQNLALLLAIWSDADRIFLCGYDIEDLDEREILIKVMTNHPTTHFYFCRKPNINKIKLFDHLKNVKVFDYPEFKTYGKN
;
A
#
# COMPACT_ATOMS: atom_id res chain seq x y z
N MET A 1 -13.24 -3.07 12.91
CA MET A 1 -12.00 -3.32 13.68
C MET A 1 -11.05 -2.20 13.27
N LYS A 2 -10.71 -1.26 14.17
CA LYS A 2 -9.97 -0.05 13.78
C LYS A 2 -8.48 -0.37 13.68
N TYR A 3 -7.89 -0.18 12.50
CA TYR A 3 -6.47 -0.40 12.29
C TYR A 3 -5.71 0.82 12.81
N THR A 4 -4.74 0.61 13.70
CA THR A 4 -3.94 1.74 14.19
C THR A 4 -2.80 2.08 13.23
N HIS A 5 -2.24 1.07 12.56
CA HIS A 5 -1.14 1.22 11.63
C HIS A 5 -1.28 0.22 10.47
N ILE A 6 -1.12 0.72 9.25
CA ILE A 6 -0.99 -0.11 8.05
C ILE A 6 0.27 0.30 7.31
N THR A 7 1.04 -0.68 6.83
CA THR A 7 2.15 -0.45 5.90
C THR A 7 1.74 -0.88 4.50
N VAL A 8 1.86 0.02 3.54
CA VAL A 8 1.69 -0.25 2.12
C VAL A 8 3.07 -0.40 1.48
N LEU A 9 3.28 -1.51 0.79
CA LEU A 9 4.46 -1.72 -0.04
C LEU A 9 4.11 -1.34 -1.46
N GLY A 10 4.87 -0.40 -2.01
CA GLY A 10 4.75 0.01 -3.40
C GLY A 10 5.67 -0.79 -4.32
N ASN A 11 5.85 -0.26 -5.53
CA ASN A 11 6.49 -0.97 -6.63
C ASN A 11 8.03 -0.95 -6.61
N ILE A 12 8.64 -0.04 -5.85
CA ILE A 12 10.10 0.09 -5.78
C ILE A 12 10.68 -0.95 -4.81
N PRO A 13 11.75 -1.68 -5.20
CA PRO A 13 12.47 -2.55 -4.31
C PRO A 13 12.93 -1.86 -3.01
N ILE A 14 12.45 -2.38 -1.89
CA ILE A 14 12.84 -1.90 -0.57
C ILE A 14 14.13 -2.62 -0.16
N GLU A 15 15.18 -1.92 0.24
CA GLU A 15 16.40 -2.57 0.78
C GLU A 15 16.33 -2.81 2.29
N TYR A 16 15.39 -2.14 2.95
CA TYR A 16 15.21 -2.19 4.40
C TYR A 16 14.53 -3.48 4.90
N ASP A 17 14.78 -3.83 6.16
CA ASP A 17 14.17 -4.99 6.83
C ASP A 17 12.72 -4.70 7.23
N MET A 18 11.80 -5.42 6.59
CA MET A 18 10.36 -5.24 6.75
C MET A 18 9.81 -5.81 8.07
N LYS A 19 10.65 -6.42 8.93
CA LYS A 19 10.25 -6.87 10.27
C LYS A 19 9.73 -5.75 11.17
N THR A 20 10.22 -4.53 11.01
CA THR A 20 9.77 -3.38 11.83
C THR A 20 8.34 -2.95 11.46
N PRO A 21 8.03 -2.65 10.18
CA PRO A 21 6.66 -2.37 9.76
C PRO A 21 5.67 -3.47 10.11
N ALA A 22 6.04 -4.73 9.91
CA ALA A 22 5.19 -5.88 10.25
C ALA A 22 4.91 -6.02 11.76
N LYS A 23 5.71 -5.39 12.63
CA LYS A 23 5.43 -5.32 14.08
C LYS A 23 4.47 -4.18 14.44
N LEU A 24 4.48 -3.10 13.67
CA LEU A 24 3.65 -1.91 13.93
C LEU A 24 2.18 -2.16 13.59
N GLY A 25 1.92 -2.98 12.57
CA GLY A 25 0.58 -3.34 12.16
C GLY A 25 0.58 -4.21 10.91
N ASP A 26 -0.57 -4.22 10.24
CA ASP A 26 -0.78 -5.05 9.06
C ASP A 26 -0.03 -4.49 7.84
N VAL A 27 0.40 -5.39 6.95
CA VAL A 27 1.11 -5.05 5.73
C VAL A 27 0.26 -5.41 4.52
N ILE A 28 0.14 -4.47 3.58
CA ILE A 28 -0.52 -4.61 2.29
C ILE A 28 0.55 -4.54 1.21
N ALA A 29 0.65 -5.57 0.38
CA ALA A 29 1.57 -5.59 -0.75
C ALA A 29 0.88 -5.14 -2.07
N SER A 30 1.55 -4.32 -2.87
CA SER A 30 1.18 -4.08 -4.26
C SER A 30 1.79 -5.15 -5.18
N GLY A 31 0.94 -5.90 -5.88
CA GLY A 31 1.35 -6.92 -6.84
C GLY A 31 2.33 -7.96 -6.27
N ILE A 32 3.26 -8.39 -7.12
CA ILE A 32 4.33 -9.31 -6.74
C ILE A 32 5.42 -8.53 -5.99
N CYS A 33 5.51 -8.77 -4.69
CA CYS A 33 6.51 -8.15 -3.84
C CYS A 33 7.74 -9.06 -3.71
N ASN A 34 8.93 -8.45 -3.72
CA ASN A 34 10.20 -9.16 -3.52
C ASN A 34 10.53 -9.45 -2.04
N LYS A 35 9.63 -9.13 -1.11
CA LYS A 35 9.82 -9.31 0.33
C LYS A 35 9.09 -10.54 0.82
N THR A 36 9.70 -11.23 1.78
CA THR A 36 9.19 -12.45 2.40
C THR A 36 8.55 -12.18 3.77
N VAL A 37 7.86 -11.04 3.94
CA VAL A 37 7.13 -10.75 5.18
C VAL A 37 5.69 -11.19 5.09
N LYS A 38 5.10 -11.55 6.24
CA LYS A 38 3.68 -11.91 6.26
C LYS A 38 2.84 -10.71 5.83
N PHE A 39 2.11 -10.87 4.74
CA PHE A 39 1.13 -9.89 4.29
C PHE A 39 -0.24 -10.28 4.82
N LYS A 40 -1.04 -9.29 5.18
CA LYS A 40 -2.46 -9.53 5.43
C LYS A 40 -3.23 -9.55 4.12
N TYR A 41 -2.92 -8.57 3.28
CA TYR A 41 -3.50 -8.38 1.97
C TYR A 41 -2.42 -8.22 0.92
N ALA A 42 -2.68 -8.69 -0.29
CA ALA A 42 -1.91 -8.31 -1.45
C ALA A 42 -2.86 -8.02 -2.60
N VAL A 43 -2.59 -6.95 -3.33
CA VAL A 43 -3.55 -6.39 -4.29
C VAL A 43 -3.01 -6.47 -5.70
N THR A 44 -3.81 -6.99 -6.63
CA THR A 44 -3.49 -6.90 -8.06
C THR A 44 -4.74 -6.90 -8.94
N ASN A 45 -4.74 -6.05 -9.97
CA ASN A 45 -5.73 -6.11 -11.05
C ASN A 45 -5.18 -6.79 -12.31
N ASN A 46 -3.94 -7.29 -12.26
CA ASN A 46 -3.30 -7.98 -13.36
C ASN A 46 -3.48 -9.50 -13.25
N GLU A 47 -4.06 -10.13 -14.27
CA GLU A 47 -4.37 -11.56 -14.25
C GLU A 47 -3.12 -12.44 -14.14
N LEU A 48 -2.04 -12.08 -14.85
CA LEU A 48 -0.79 -12.83 -14.81
C LEU A 48 -0.14 -12.75 -13.43
N GLU A 49 -0.16 -11.58 -12.80
CA GLU A 49 0.33 -11.43 -11.43
C GLU A 49 -0.52 -12.23 -10.44
N LEU A 50 -1.84 -12.17 -10.55
CA LEU A 50 -2.74 -12.93 -9.68
C LEU A 50 -2.45 -14.43 -9.76
N GLN A 51 -2.29 -14.97 -10.96
CA GLN A 51 -1.90 -16.36 -11.17
C GLN A 51 -0.55 -16.68 -10.50
N ASN A 52 0.44 -15.80 -10.64
CA ASN A 52 1.74 -16.00 -9.99
C ASN A 52 1.62 -15.97 -8.45
N MET A 53 0.85 -15.03 -7.91
CA MET A 53 0.63 -14.89 -6.46
C MET A 53 -0.08 -16.12 -5.89
N ILE A 54 -1.09 -16.65 -6.58
CA ILE A 54 -1.79 -17.90 -6.19
C ILE A 54 -0.81 -19.08 -6.10
N ASN A 55 0.15 -19.16 -7.02
CA ASN A 55 1.09 -20.28 -7.11
C ASN A 55 2.32 -20.14 -6.18
N PHE A 56 2.61 -18.94 -5.69
CA PHE A 56 3.77 -18.70 -4.83
C PHE A 56 3.45 -18.98 -3.35
N SER A 57 4.24 -19.86 -2.74
CA SER A 57 4.08 -20.27 -1.33
C SER A 57 4.09 -19.10 -0.35
N HIS A 58 4.75 -17.99 -0.72
CA HIS A 58 4.81 -16.79 0.09
C HIS A 58 3.44 -16.12 0.32
N TYR A 59 2.47 -16.33 -0.57
CA TYR A 59 1.14 -15.74 -0.49
C TYR A 59 0.07 -16.69 0.05
N LYS A 60 0.43 -17.90 0.48
CA LYS A 60 -0.53 -18.94 0.90
C LYS A 60 -1.46 -18.48 2.03
N ASP A 61 -0.93 -17.71 2.97
CA ASP A 61 -1.69 -17.18 4.12
C ASP A 61 -2.09 -15.69 3.94
N THR A 62 -2.01 -15.18 2.70
CA THR A 62 -2.30 -13.79 2.34
C THR A 62 -3.61 -13.75 1.57
N MET A 63 -4.51 -12.82 1.92
CA MET A 63 -5.71 -12.57 1.14
C MET A 63 -5.37 -11.76 -0.11
N LEU A 64 -5.61 -12.35 -1.28
CA LEU A 64 -5.35 -11.80 -2.60
C LEU A 64 -6.58 -11.03 -3.07
N LEU A 65 -6.48 -9.71 -3.15
CA LEU A 65 -7.59 -8.83 -3.50
C LEU A 65 -7.44 -8.35 -4.95
N THR A 66 -8.50 -8.50 -5.73
CA THR A 66 -8.51 -8.16 -7.15
C THR A 66 -9.83 -7.53 -7.60
N ASN A 67 -9.93 -7.06 -8.84
CA ASN A 67 -11.21 -6.58 -9.36
C ASN A 67 -12.26 -7.70 -9.47
N THR A 68 -13.54 -7.31 -9.51
CA THR A 68 -14.66 -8.26 -9.55
C THR A 68 -14.64 -9.18 -10.79
N GLY A 69 -14.05 -8.73 -11.90
CA GLY A 69 -13.91 -9.52 -13.12
C GLY A 69 -12.97 -10.70 -12.94
N LEU A 70 -11.80 -10.46 -12.35
CA LEU A 70 -10.83 -11.50 -12.02
C LEU A 70 -11.30 -12.36 -10.86
N TYR A 71 -11.89 -11.78 -9.81
CA TYR A 71 -12.44 -12.57 -8.71
C TYR A 71 -13.42 -13.64 -9.20
N LYS A 72 -14.35 -13.31 -10.10
CA LYS A 72 -15.28 -14.30 -10.70
C LYS A 72 -14.58 -15.44 -11.44
N LYS A 73 -13.37 -15.22 -11.97
CA LYS A 73 -12.59 -16.26 -12.63
C LYS A 73 -11.84 -17.13 -11.62
N TYR A 74 -11.43 -16.59 -10.47
CA TYR A 74 -10.53 -17.24 -9.51
C TYR A 74 -11.17 -17.50 -8.13
N PHE A 75 -12.48 -17.31 -7.96
CA PHE A 75 -13.20 -17.43 -6.67
C PHE A 75 -13.12 -18.82 -6.02
N PHE A 76 -12.67 -19.83 -6.76
CA PHE A 76 -12.47 -21.19 -6.26
C PHE A 76 -11.16 -21.35 -5.46
N PHE A 77 -10.31 -20.33 -5.42
CA PHE A 77 -9.17 -20.27 -4.53
C PHE A 77 -9.55 -19.59 -3.21
N ASP A 78 -9.37 -20.28 -2.09
CA ASP A 78 -9.82 -19.84 -0.76
C ASP A 78 -9.25 -18.49 -0.30
N ASN A 79 -8.08 -18.12 -0.82
CA ASN A 79 -7.40 -16.88 -0.47
C ASN A 79 -7.56 -15.78 -1.52
N VAL A 80 -8.50 -15.90 -2.47
CA VAL A 80 -8.80 -14.88 -3.48
C VAL A 80 -10.15 -14.23 -3.19
N ASP A 81 -10.17 -12.91 -3.09
CA ASP A 81 -11.38 -12.12 -2.86
C ASP A 81 -11.36 -10.84 -3.73
N TYR A 82 -12.49 -10.13 -3.78
CA TYR A 82 -12.60 -8.88 -4.54
C TYR A 82 -12.25 -7.66 -3.68
N LEU A 83 -11.68 -6.64 -4.32
CA LEU A 83 -11.45 -5.34 -3.70
C LEU A 83 -12.78 -4.70 -3.26
N PRO A 84 -12.81 -4.04 -2.09
CA PRO A 84 -14.01 -3.34 -1.66
C PRO A 84 -14.31 -2.16 -2.58
N ILE A 85 -15.55 -1.68 -2.51
CA ILE A 85 -15.94 -0.45 -3.22
C ILE A 85 -15.45 0.74 -2.39
N PHE A 86 -14.53 1.51 -2.95
CA PHE A 86 -13.95 2.68 -2.30
C PHE A 86 -14.86 3.91 -2.46
N GLY A 87 -15.94 3.98 -1.67
CA GLY A 87 -16.95 5.04 -1.76
C GLY A 87 -16.38 6.47 -1.69
N ASP A 88 -15.41 6.70 -0.81
CA ASP A 88 -14.77 8.01 -0.64
C ASP A 88 -13.90 8.38 -1.84
N VAL A 89 -13.39 7.40 -2.57
CA VAL A 89 -12.49 7.64 -3.70
C VAL A 89 -13.25 7.96 -4.99
N ALA A 90 -14.51 7.53 -5.10
CA ALA A 90 -15.40 8.00 -6.17
C ALA A 90 -15.59 9.53 -6.11
N SER A 91 -15.57 10.13 -4.90
CA SER A 91 -15.59 11.60 -4.74
C SER A 91 -14.34 12.29 -5.28
N VAL A 92 -13.24 11.53 -5.39
CA VAL A 92 -11.94 11.97 -5.91
C VAL A 92 -11.85 11.75 -7.43
N GLY A 93 -12.88 11.16 -8.07
CA GLY A 93 -12.95 10.99 -9.52
C GLY A 93 -11.87 10.08 -10.10
N LEU A 94 -11.45 9.05 -9.35
CA LEU A 94 -10.50 8.03 -9.80
C LEU A 94 -11.26 6.79 -10.29
N ASP A 95 -10.80 6.20 -11.39
CA ASP A 95 -11.32 4.92 -11.88
C ASP A 95 -10.47 3.76 -11.36
N PHE A 96 -11.07 2.92 -10.51
CA PHE A 96 -10.38 1.80 -9.85
C PHE A 96 -9.89 0.71 -10.80
N SER A 97 -10.50 0.57 -11.99
CA SER A 97 -10.03 -0.44 -12.94
C SER A 97 -8.67 -0.08 -13.53
N GLU A 98 -8.39 1.22 -13.63
CA GLU A 98 -7.19 1.78 -14.27
C GLU A 98 -6.08 2.11 -13.26
N LEU A 99 -6.36 2.03 -11.96
CA LEU A 99 -5.35 2.28 -10.94
C LEU A 99 -4.32 1.17 -10.88
N SER A 100 -3.06 1.56 -10.70
CA SER A 100 -1.98 0.64 -10.41
C SER A 100 -2.17 -0.08 -9.08
N ASN A 101 -1.47 -1.21 -8.93
CA ASN A 101 -1.52 -2.01 -7.71
C ASN A 101 -1.08 -1.21 -6.46
N GLN A 102 -0.15 -0.25 -6.58
CA GLN A 102 0.29 0.55 -5.42
C GLN A 102 -0.78 1.54 -4.99
N ASN A 103 -1.49 2.16 -5.94
CA ASN A 103 -2.63 3.02 -5.64
C ASN A 103 -3.77 2.19 -5.03
N LEU A 104 -4.09 1.03 -5.58
CA LEU A 104 -5.12 0.15 -5.02
C LEU A 104 -4.78 -0.30 -3.59
N ALA A 105 -3.51 -0.62 -3.31
CA ALA A 105 -3.04 -0.95 -1.98
C ALA A 105 -3.17 0.25 -1.01
N LEU A 106 -2.88 1.48 -1.46
CA LEU A 106 -3.10 2.71 -0.70
C LEU A 106 -4.58 2.92 -0.40
N LEU A 107 -5.46 2.75 -1.39
CA LEU A 107 -6.90 2.91 -1.20
C LEU A 107 -7.46 1.87 -0.23
N LEU A 108 -6.96 0.64 -0.28
CA LEU A 108 -7.32 -0.40 0.69
C LEU A 108 -6.89 -0.05 2.12
N ALA A 109 -5.73 0.55 2.29
CA ALA A 109 -5.28 1.02 3.60
C ALA A 109 -6.20 2.11 4.17
N ILE A 110 -6.67 3.02 3.31
CA ILE A 110 -7.60 4.09 3.69
C ILE A 110 -8.98 3.54 4.00
N TRP A 111 -9.49 2.65 3.16
CA TRP A 111 -10.77 1.98 3.36
C TRP A 111 -10.81 1.18 4.68
N SER A 112 -9.65 0.69 5.11
CA SER A 112 -9.49 0.01 6.39
C SER A 112 -9.55 0.96 7.61
N ASP A 113 -9.75 2.27 7.40
CA ASP A 113 -9.80 3.30 8.45
C ASP A 113 -8.54 3.30 9.34
N ALA A 114 -7.37 3.22 8.69
CA ALA A 114 -6.09 3.25 9.38
C ALA A 114 -5.72 4.68 9.82
N ASP A 115 -5.44 4.86 11.11
CA ASP A 115 -5.02 6.17 11.65
C ASP A 115 -3.64 6.61 11.10
N ARG A 116 -2.76 5.63 10.83
CA ARG A 116 -1.39 5.84 10.34
C ARG A 116 -1.06 4.90 9.19
N ILE A 117 -0.61 5.45 8.07
CA ILE A 117 -0.25 4.71 6.87
C ILE A 117 1.22 4.94 6.54
N PHE A 118 2.01 3.86 6.49
CA PHE A 118 3.41 3.90 6.08
C PHE A 118 3.55 3.47 4.64
N LEU A 119 4.18 4.30 3.81
CA LEU A 119 4.40 4.04 2.40
C LEU A 119 5.87 3.67 2.21
N CYS A 120 6.14 2.39 1.98
CA CYS A 120 7.50 1.89 1.77
C CYS A 120 7.68 1.47 0.31
N GLY A 121 8.73 1.98 -0.35
CA GLY A 121 8.97 1.65 -1.76
C GLY A 121 7.86 2.13 -2.71
N TYR A 122 7.12 3.16 -2.31
CA TYR A 122 6.09 3.76 -3.16
C TYR A 122 6.76 4.55 -4.29
N ASP A 123 6.39 4.27 -5.53
CA ASP A 123 6.95 4.98 -6.68
C ASP A 123 6.28 6.34 -6.82
N ILE A 124 7.07 7.39 -6.64
CA ILE A 124 6.65 8.78 -6.83
C ILE A 124 7.40 9.43 -7.98
N GLU A 125 8.34 8.75 -8.63
CA GLU A 125 9.03 9.30 -9.81
C GLU A 125 8.11 9.25 -11.04
N ASP A 126 7.20 8.27 -11.06
CA ASP A 126 6.02 8.31 -11.91
C ASP A 126 5.09 9.46 -11.49
N LEU A 127 4.78 10.34 -12.44
CA LEU A 127 3.99 11.54 -12.18
C LEU A 127 2.51 11.24 -11.96
N ASP A 128 1.95 10.24 -12.65
CA ASP A 128 0.54 9.86 -12.51
C ASP A 128 0.31 9.27 -11.11
N GLU A 129 1.24 8.40 -10.68
CA GLU A 129 1.27 7.85 -9.33
C GLU A 129 1.39 8.93 -8.24
N ARG A 130 2.27 9.91 -8.48
CA ARG A 130 2.51 11.02 -7.57
C ARG A 130 1.26 11.91 -7.43
N GLU A 131 0.61 12.23 -8.53
CA GLU A 131 -0.60 13.07 -8.52
C GLU A 131 -1.73 12.40 -7.74
N ILE A 132 -1.95 11.10 -7.97
CA ILE A 132 -2.95 10.32 -7.23
C ILE A 132 -2.61 10.29 -5.74
N LEU A 133 -1.35 10.04 -5.38
CA LEU A 133 -0.90 10.02 -3.99
C LEU A 133 -1.18 11.35 -3.28
N ILE A 134 -0.79 12.48 -3.88
CA ILE A 134 -1.01 13.82 -3.31
C ILE A 134 -2.50 14.10 -3.17
N LYS A 135 -3.30 13.76 -4.18
CA LYS A 135 -4.75 13.93 -4.16
C LYS A 135 -5.39 13.13 -3.04
N VAL A 136 -4.99 11.87 -2.87
CA VAL A 136 -5.47 11.00 -1.80
C VAL A 136 -5.09 11.57 -0.42
N MET A 137 -3.83 11.96 -0.22
CA MET A 137 -3.37 12.53 1.06
C MET A 137 -4.08 13.84 1.43
N THR A 138 -4.37 14.68 0.43
CA THR A 138 -5.07 15.96 0.61
C THR A 138 -6.52 15.76 1.04
N ASN A 139 -7.20 14.74 0.49
CA ASN A 139 -8.59 14.42 0.82
C ASN A 139 -8.75 13.67 2.15
N HIS A 140 -7.66 13.21 2.78
CA HIS A 140 -7.69 12.49 4.06
C HIS A 140 -6.84 13.21 5.12
N PRO A 141 -7.22 14.44 5.54
CA PRO A 141 -6.40 15.26 6.43
C PRO A 141 -6.27 14.70 7.86
N THR A 142 -7.14 13.77 8.27
CA THR A 142 -7.12 13.12 9.59
C THR A 142 -6.18 11.92 9.65
N THR A 143 -5.87 11.31 8.50
CA THR A 143 -4.97 10.16 8.38
C THR A 143 -3.53 10.63 8.29
N HIS A 144 -2.64 10.03 9.09
CA HIS A 144 -1.23 10.39 9.09
C HIS A 144 -0.45 9.49 8.13
N PHE A 145 0.15 10.09 7.11
CA PHE A 145 0.95 9.37 6.13
C PHE A 145 2.44 9.51 6.41
N TYR A 146 3.18 8.41 6.28
CA TYR A 146 4.61 8.35 6.52
C TYR A 146 5.30 7.78 5.28
N PHE A 147 5.92 8.66 4.50
CA PHE A 147 6.67 8.27 3.31
C PHE A 147 8.07 7.78 3.72
N CYS A 148 8.31 6.48 3.60
CA CYS A 148 9.52 5.81 4.05
C CYS A 148 10.48 5.58 2.89
N ARG A 149 11.69 6.17 2.96
CA ARG A 149 12.65 6.13 1.85
C ARG A 149 14.10 5.89 2.28
N LYS A 150 14.95 5.63 1.29
CA LYS A 150 16.41 5.70 1.46
C LYS A 150 16.83 7.11 1.85
N PRO A 151 17.83 7.27 2.75
CA PRO A 151 18.33 8.57 3.17
C PRO A 151 18.69 9.48 2.00
N ASN A 152 18.25 10.73 2.07
CA ASN A 152 18.62 11.76 1.10
C ASN A 152 18.89 13.08 1.82
N ILE A 153 20.08 13.65 1.60
CA ILE A 153 20.57 14.88 2.24
C ILE A 153 19.61 16.06 2.05
N ASN A 154 18.89 16.13 0.91
CA ASN A 154 18.05 17.27 0.61
C ASN A 154 16.62 17.18 1.16
N LYS A 155 16.20 16.00 1.68
CA LYS A 155 14.81 15.58 1.96
C LYS A 155 13.82 15.93 0.83
N ILE A 156 12.79 15.12 0.63
CA ILE A 156 11.76 15.49 -0.36
C ILE A 156 10.91 16.61 0.25
N LYS A 157 10.91 17.78 -0.39
CA LYS A 157 10.05 18.92 -0.05
C LYS A 157 8.66 18.84 -0.69
N LEU A 158 8.41 17.82 -1.51
CA LEU A 158 7.15 17.62 -2.23
C LEU A 158 5.94 17.64 -1.29
N PHE A 159 6.08 17.08 -0.08
CA PHE A 159 4.99 16.93 0.87
C PHE A 159 4.95 18.01 1.96
N ASP A 160 5.83 19.01 1.94
CA ASP A 160 5.97 20.01 3.03
C ASP A 160 4.69 20.83 3.27
N HIS A 161 3.85 20.96 2.25
CA HIS A 161 2.57 21.66 2.33
C HIS A 161 1.44 20.81 2.96
N LEU A 162 1.65 19.50 3.11
CA LEU A 162 0.67 18.56 3.67
C LEU A 162 0.98 18.27 5.14
N LYS A 163 0.20 18.84 6.05
CA LYS A 163 0.43 18.73 7.52
C LYS A 163 0.29 17.29 8.06
N ASN A 164 -0.45 16.46 7.35
CA ASN A 164 -0.70 15.07 7.70
C ASN A 164 0.35 14.10 7.12
N VAL A 165 1.37 14.60 6.40
CA VAL A 165 2.41 13.78 5.79
C VAL A 165 3.75 14.03 6.45
N LYS A 166 4.50 12.96 6.72
CA LYS A 166 5.89 13.02 7.19
C LYS A 166 6.77 12.15 6.31
N VAL A 167 7.96 12.65 6.01
CA VAL A 167 8.99 11.87 5.31
C VAL A 167 9.94 11.27 6.35
N PHE A 168 10.08 9.95 6.33
CA PHE A 168 11.04 9.21 7.14
C PHE A 168 12.12 8.59 6.27
N ASP A 169 13.36 8.82 6.67
CA ASP A 169 14.46 7.99 6.21
C ASP A 169 14.42 6.63 6.94
N TYR A 170 14.91 5.56 6.32
CA TYR A 170 14.91 4.23 6.92
C TYR A 170 15.46 4.15 8.37
N PRO A 171 16.53 4.88 8.76
CA PRO A 171 16.97 4.92 10.16
C PRO A 171 15.97 5.59 11.12
N GLU A 172 15.28 6.65 10.68
CA GLU A 172 14.25 7.35 11.46
C GLU A 172 13.06 6.41 11.69
N PHE A 173 12.64 5.70 10.63
CA PHE A 173 11.58 4.71 10.70
C PHE A 173 11.93 3.51 11.60
N LYS A 174 13.19 3.04 11.56
CA LYS A 174 13.68 1.99 12.47
C LYS A 174 13.61 2.41 13.93
N THR A 175 13.90 3.67 14.21
CA THR A 175 13.86 4.23 15.57
C THR A 175 12.41 4.38 16.03
N TYR A 176 11.53 4.83 15.15
CA TYR A 176 10.10 4.92 15.42
C TYR A 176 9.51 3.57 15.84
N GLY A 177 9.81 2.49 15.12
CA GLY A 177 9.26 1.16 15.43
C GLY A 177 9.87 0.44 16.64
N LYS A 178 10.79 1.08 17.37
CA LYS A 178 11.30 0.58 18.66
C LYS A 178 10.60 1.21 19.86
N ASN A 179 9.90 2.33 19.67
CA ASN A 179 9.14 3.05 20.69
C ASN A 179 7.68 2.61 20.69
#